data_AF-A0AA88JR70-F1
#
_entry.id   AF-A0AA88JR70-F1
#
_cell.length_a   1.000
_cell.length_b   1.000
_cell.length_c   1.000
_cell.angle_alpha   90.00
_cell.angle_beta   90.00
_cell.angle_gamma   90.00
#
_symmetry.space_group_name_H-M   'P 1'
#
loop_
_entity.id
_entity.type
_entity.pdbx_description
1 polymer ?
#
loop_
_entity_poly.entity_id
_entity_poly.type
_entity_poly.pdbx_seq_one_letter_code
_entity_poly.pdbx_strand_id
1 'polypeptide(L)'
;MANQASRPAETAAESDRIGFFGKVPSHGDFISDGLERELIGTFDDWMRSGLHACAEMFSGRWPTIFSSSPPIRFIIERGIWGDCAYAGVLVPSTDRVGRKYPLAIIAQLNGFRRHPRTLYLDDTWFMAAEALAETSMAGDFEMSRFNAAVKKLRLPKPREEDDAPETMRGRAPTSLWWHIEPLSRRARGLKFDGKPQAADFVRLFSEIGAKGEEDGVSATRAQAPSRDGASPQKPAVTRPAPSAEHPSSVTYSYATHPGTRLSLNADSLFVSRNPDLFAIADGQGDTHGAVEAARLATSILAEIQAAPNPEMMTQQIRGKLGTVNSLLLSRQIAGADGRPMASLVIAHIIGDGLSIVWSGDARAYLLKNGTMHQLSRDHVIVGMKKQLSQCVGLSQQFRPDIVHEDWSPRDRLLLCSYPLVQILKERTIAEIVSDTPVKDCANSLIQEALIEDARENISAIVIGNGREEG
;
A
#
# COMPACT_ATOMS: atom_id res chain seq x y z
N MET A 1 -47.87 24.99 -2.19
CA MET A 1 -46.72 25.62 -1.49
C MET A 1 -46.29 24.68 -0.39
N ALA A 2 -45.06 24.17 -0.50
CA ALA A 2 -44.55 23.04 0.27
C ALA A 2 -44.12 23.46 1.69
N ASN A 3 -44.41 22.57 2.64
CA ASN A 3 -43.98 22.65 4.03
C ASN A 3 -42.51 22.19 4.12
N GLN A 4 -41.57 23.13 4.22
CA GLN A 4 -40.17 22.81 4.55
C GLN A 4 -40.07 22.61 6.06
N ALA A 5 -40.10 21.35 6.49
CA ALA A 5 -39.70 20.96 7.83
C ALA A 5 -38.17 21.14 7.96
N SER A 6 -37.77 22.06 8.83
CA SER A 6 -36.39 22.32 9.24
C SER A 6 -35.77 21.03 9.79
N ARG A 7 -34.71 20.52 9.15
CA ARG A 7 -33.85 19.48 9.75
C ARG A 7 -33.19 20.05 11.01
N PRO A 8 -33.25 19.37 12.17
CA PRO A 8 -32.51 19.79 13.34
C PRO A 8 -31.01 19.70 13.06
N ALA A 9 -30.27 20.71 13.51
CA ALA A 9 -28.81 20.75 13.42
C ALA A 9 -28.21 19.61 14.25
N GLU A 10 -27.50 18.68 13.60
CA GLU A 10 -26.67 17.68 14.26
C GLU A 10 -25.68 18.40 15.19
N THR A 11 -25.75 18.07 16.48
CA THR A 11 -24.80 18.59 17.46
C THR A 11 -23.40 18.05 17.16
N ALA A 12 -22.35 18.87 17.30
CA ALA A 12 -20.95 18.50 17.03
C ALA A 12 -20.43 17.25 17.79
N ALA A 13 -21.19 16.73 18.74
CA ALA A 13 -20.95 15.45 19.41
C ALA A 13 -21.22 14.22 18.52
N GLU A 14 -21.99 14.36 17.43
CA GLU A 14 -22.50 13.23 16.62
C GLU A 14 -21.71 13.00 15.31
N SER A 15 -20.67 13.78 15.01
CA SER A 15 -19.91 13.63 13.77
C SER A 15 -18.87 12.50 13.84
N ASP A 16 -18.86 11.64 12.82
CA ASP A 16 -17.84 10.62 12.60
C ASP A 16 -16.43 11.22 12.61
N ARG A 17 -15.48 10.50 13.22
CA ARG A 17 -14.12 11.01 13.40
C ARG A 17 -13.10 9.88 13.43
N ILE A 18 -11.83 10.23 13.21
CA ILE A 18 -10.69 9.33 13.35
C ILE A 18 -9.75 9.94 14.38
N GLY A 19 -9.29 9.11 15.29
CA GLY A 19 -8.30 9.49 16.29
C GLY A 19 -7.37 8.35 16.61
N PHE A 20 -6.50 8.57 17.58
CA PHE A 20 -5.53 7.57 18.02
C PHE A 20 -5.38 7.58 19.53
N PHE A 21 -4.94 6.45 20.08
CA PHE A 21 -4.59 6.30 21.49
C PHE A 21 -3.54 5.20 21.66
N GLY A 22 -2.52 5.43 22.47
CA GLY A 22 -1.56 4.39 22.83
C GLY A 22 -0.18 4.93 23.19
N LYS A 23 0.85 4.10 23.02
CA LYS A 23 2.24 4.46 23.28
C LYS A 23 3.03 4.57 21.99
N VAL A 24 4.10 5.37 22.02
CA VAL A 24 5.08 5.49 20.93
C VAL A 24 6.49 5.61 21.52
N PRO A 25 7.54 5.09 20.84
CA PRO A 25 8.91 5.02 21.40
C PRO A 25 9.49 6.38 21.80
N SER A 26 9.05 7.45 21.16
CA SER A 26 9.51 8.82 21.42
C SER A 26 8.91 9.47 22.67
N HIS A 27 7.82 8.93 23.22
CA HIS A 27 7.05 9.53 24.33
C HIS A 27 7.09 8.64 25.58
N GLY A 28 7.12 9.25 26.77
CA GLY A 28 7.10 8.52 28.05
C GLY A 28 5.69 8.11 28.51
N ASP A 29 4.68 8.88 28.11
CA ASP A 29 3.28 8.71 28.48
C ASP A 29 2.42 8.34 27.27
N PHE A 30 1.14 8.05 27.53
CA PHE A 30 0.15 7.80 26.48
C PHE A 30 -0.07 9.06 25.63
N ILE A 31 -0.22 8.83 24.33
CA ILE A 31 -0.61 9.84 23.36
C ILE A 31 -2.07 9.63 22.99
N SER A 32 -2.80 10.71 22.73
CA SER A 32 -4.18 10.65 22.27
C SER A 32 -4.59 11.91 21.53
N ASP A 33 -5.33 11.77 20.43
CA ASP A 33 -6.08 12.87 19.81
C ASP A 33 -7.31 12.33 19.08
N GLY A 34 -8.35 13.15 18.95
CA GLY A 34 -9.53 12.85 18.11
C GLY A 34 -10.50 11.78 18.62
N LEU A 35 -10.28 11.17 19.79
CA LEU A 35 -11.16 10.16 20.39
C LEU A 35 -11.86 10.68 21.66
N GLU A 36 -13.05 10.13 21.94
CA GLU A 36 -13.80 10.46 23.15
C GLU A 36 -13.20 9.82 24.39
N ARG A 37 -13.27 10.52 25.53
CA ARG A 37 -12.66 10.05 26.79
C ARG A 37 -13.27 8.73 27.28
N GLU A 38 -14.59 8.56 27.10
CA GLU A 38 -15.29 7.34 27.49
C GLU A 38 -14.83 6.12 26.67
N LEU A 39 -14.65 6.32 25.35
CA LEU A 39 -14.07 5.30 24.47
C LEU A 39 -12.65 4.96 24.90
N ILE A 40 -11.80 5.98 25.14
CA ILE A 40 -10.41 5.77 25.58
C ILE A 40 -10.38 4.95 26.88
N GLY A 41 -11.21 5.31 27.87
CA GLY A 41 -11.30 4.57 29.13
C GLY A 41 -11.73 3.12 28.94
N THR A 42 -12.83 2.90 28.21
CA THR A 42 -13.34 1.55 27.93
C THR A 42 -12.32 0.69 27.17
N PHE A 43 -11.63 1.29 26.21
CA PHE A 43 -10.61 0.63 25.42
C PHE A 43 -9.35 0.33 26.25
N ASP A 44 -8.84 1.28 27.04
CA ASP A 44 -7.65 1.08 27.89
C ASP A 44 -7.91 0.01 28.96
N ASP A 45 -9.06 0.02 29.61
CA ASP A 45 -9.43 -0.98 30.62
C ASP A 45 -9.45 -2.40 30.02
N TRP A 46 -10.05 -2.55 28.83
CA TRP A 46 -10.08 -3.82 28.11
C TRP A 46 -8.68 -4.26 27.67
N MET A 47 -7.92 -3.34 27.07
CA MET A 47 -6.56 -3.60 26.60
C MET A 47 -5.63 -4.01 27.75
N ARG A 48 -5.64 -3.30 28.88
CA ARG A 48 -4.82 -3.65 30.04
C ARG A 48 -5.16 -5.03 30.60
N SER A 49 -6.45 -5.33 30.69
CA SER A 49 -6.91 -6.65 31.16
C SER A 49 -6.45 -7.76 30.21
N GLY A 50 -6.54 -7.55 28.89
CA GLY A 50 -6.05 -8.48 27.89
C GLY A 50 -4.52 -8.65 27.89
N LEU A 51 -3.76 -7.55 27.96
CA LEU A 51 -2.30 -7.58 28.06
C LEU A 51 -1.84 -8.31 29.34
N HIS A 52 -2.55 -8.14 30.46
CA HIS A 52 -2.29 -8.86 31.71
C HIS A 52 -2.54 -10.37 31.55
N ALA A 53 -3.69 -10.76 30.99
CA ALA A 53 -4.01 -12.17 30.73
C ALA A 53 -3.00 -12.83 29.78
N CYS A 54 -2.52 -12.11 28.76
CA CYS A 54 -1.45 -12.59 27.87
C CYS A 54 -0.12 -12.74 28.61
N ALA A 55 0.23 -11.80 29.50
CA ALA A 55 1.45 -11.88 30.30
C ALA A 55 1.42 -13.08 31.25
N GLU A 56 0.27 -13.41 31.84
CA GLU A 56 0.10 -14.62 32.65
C GLU A 56 0.22 -15.89 31.79
N MET A 57 -0.53 -15.96 30.68
CA MET A 57 -0.57 -17.14 29.81
C MET A 57 0.76 -17.45 29.13
N PHE A 58 1.40 -16.45 28.52
CA PHE A 58 2.64 -16.65 27.75
C PHE A 58 3.91 -16.39 28.58
N SER A 59 3.76 -15.92 29.82
CA SER A 59 4.85 -15.73 30.79
C SER A 59 6.05 -14.99 30.16
N GLY A 60 7.28 -15.51 30.29
CA GLY A 60 8.49 -14.87 29.76
C GLY A 60 8.54 -14.69 28.25
N ARG A 61 7.70 -15.38 27.47
CA ARG A 61 7.63 -15.24 26.00
C ARG A 61 6.77 -14.05 25.56
N TRP A 62 5.91 -13.54 26.45
CA TRP A 62 4.95 -12.49 26.11
C TRP A 62 5.58 -11.25 25.48
N PRO A 63 6.71 -10.71 25.99
CA PRO A 63 7.38 -9.59 25.36
C PRO A 63 7.72 -9.87 23.89
N THR A 64 8.30 -11.04 23.59
CA THR A 64 8.69 -11.39 22.21
C THR A 64 7.47 -11.51 21.32
N ILE A 65 6.46 -12.28 21.76
CA ILE A 65 5.19 -12.48 21.03
C ILE A 65 4.53 -11.15 20.71
N PHE A 66 4.41 -10.25 21.70
CA PHE A 66 3.79 -8.95 21.50
C PHE A 66 4.53 -8.12 20.46
N SER A 67 5.87 -8.04 20.53
CA SER A 67 6.66 -7.21 19.61
C SER A 67 6.76 -7.76 18.19
N SER A 68 6.68 -9.08 18.01
CA SER A 68 6.68 -9.72 16.68
C SER A 68 5.29 -9.91 16.09
N SER A 69 4.23 -9.52 16.82
CA SER A 69 2.86 -9.65 16.34
C SER A 69 2.60 -8.72 15.15
N PRO A 70 1.90 -9.19 14.11
CA PRO A 70 1.44 -8.30 13.04
C PRO A 70 0.42 -7.28 13.58
N PRO A 71 0.15 -6.19 12.84
CA PRO A 71 -0.97 -5.31 13.13
C PRO A 71 -2.29 -6.10 13.21
N ILE A 72 -3.10 -5.76 14.21
CA ILE A 72 -4.43 -6.35 14.41
C ILE A 72 -5.48 -5.32 14.00
N ARG A 73 -6.29 -5.67 13.00
CA ARG A 73 -7.46 -4.92 12.55
C ARG A 73 -8.67 -5.32 13.35
N PHE A 74 -9.59 -4.38 13.57
CA PHE A 74 -10.82 -4.67 14.26
C PHE A 74 -12.00 -3.83 13.77
N ILE A 75 -13.20 -4.39 13.96
CA ILE A 75 -14.48 -3.70 13.80
C ILE A 75 -15.35 -4.09 14.99
N ILE A 76 -16.00 -3.12 15.61
CA ILE A 76 -16.86 -3.29 16.77
C ILE A 76 -18.19 -2.67 16.45
N GLU A 77 -19.23 -3.51 16.50
CA GLU A 77 -20.60 -3.08 16.25
C GLU A 77 -21.12 -2.18 17.38
N ARG A 78 -22.07 -1.32 17.01
CA ARG A 78 -22.80 -0.49 17.96
C ARG A 78 -23.42 -1.35 19.07
N GLY A 79 -23.38 -0.85 20.30
CA GLY A 79 -23.92 -1.51 21.49
C GLY A 79 -22.90 -2.30 22.30
N ILE A 80 -21.65 -2.45 21.81
CA ILE A 80 -20.57 -3.12 22.57
C ILE A 80 -19.82 -2.16 23.48
N TRP A 81 -19.31 -1.06 22.94
CA TRP A 81 -18.53 -0.04 23.67
C TRP A 81 -19.21 1.34 23.69
N GLY A 82 -20.53 1.35 23.45
CA GLY A 82 -21.34 2.55 23.40
C GLY A 82 -22.26 2.56 22.19
N ASP A 83 -22.76 3.75 21.85
CA ASP A 83 -23.76 3.98 20.80
C ASP A 83 -23.18 4.14 19.39
N CYS A 84 -21.88 3.90 19.21
CA CYS A 84 -21.20 4.00 17.92
C CYS A 84 -20.62 2.66 17.49
N ALA A 85 -20.43 2.51 16.18
CA ALA A 85 -19.54 1.48 15.67
C ALA A 85 -18.10 2.01 15.63
N TYR A 86 -17.14 1.12 15.79
CA TYR A 86 -15.71 1.46 15.73
C TYR A 86 -15.01 0.56 14.72
N ALA A 87 -14.06 1.11 13.97
CA ALA A 87 -13.14 0.35 13.13
C ALA A 87 -11.72 0.87 13.37
N GLY A 88 -10.73 -0.02 13.42
CA GLY A 88 -9.39 0.42 13.75
C GLY A 88 -8.32 -0.61 13.56
N VAL A 89 -7.10 -0.18 13.86
CA VAL A 89 -5.88 -1.00 13.79
C VAL A 89 -5.10 -0.85 15.09
N LEU A 90 -4.48 -1.92 15.53
CA LEU A 90 -3.58 -1.99 16.68
C LEU A 90 -2.21 -2.41 16.19
N VAL A 91 -1.19 -1.59 16.44
CA VAL A 91 0.21 -1.92 16.13
C VAL A 91 0.99 -2.10 17.43
N PRO A 92 1.75 -3.18 17.61
CA PRO A 92 2.62 -3.33 18.77
C PRO A 92 3.59 -2.17 18.93
N SER A 93 3.69 -1.65 20.15
CA SER A 93 4.49 -0.46 20.44
C SER A 93 5.02 -0.47 21.88
N THR A 94 5.93 0.45 22.16
CA THR A 94 6.52 0.71 23.47
C THR A 94 6.60 2.21 23.74
N ASP A 95 6.59 2.62 25.01
CA ASP A 95 7.06 3.98 25.35
C ASP A 95 8.59 4.07 25.34
N ARG A 96 9.09 5.28 25.60
CA ARG A 96 10.51 5.60 25.74
C ARG A 96 11.26 4.78 26.80
N VAL A 97 10.55 4.18 27.76
CA VAL A 97 11.12 3.34 28.83
C VAL A 97 10.99 1.85 28.51
N GLY A 98 10.40 1.50 27.36
CA GLY A 98 10.26 0.12 26.89
C GLY A 98 9.01 -0.60 27.40
N ARG A 99 8.08 0.09 28.08
CA ARG A 99 6.83 -0.55 28.53
C ARG A 99 5.92 -0.79 27.34
N LYS A 100 5.53 -2.04 27.13
CA LYS A 100 4.74 -2.51 25.97
C LYS A 100 3.27 -2.10 26.10
N TYR A 101 2.77 -1.45 25.08
CA TYR A 101 1.35 -1.12 24.90
C TYR A 101 1.15 -0.71 23.45
N PRO A 102 0.10 -1.17 22.75
CA PRO A 102 -0.04 -0.90 21.32
C PRO A 102 -0.42 0.56 21.03
N LEU A 103 -0.14 1.00 19.81
CA LEU A 103 -0.76 2.20 19.27
C LEU A 103 -2.03 1.80 18.51
N ALA A 104 -3.15 2.43 18.84
CA ALA A 104 -4.42 2.26 18.15
C ALA A 104 -4.73 3.49 17.29
N ILE A 105 -5.14 3.26 16.04
CA ILE A 105 -5.86 4.26 15.22
C ILE A 105 -7.31 3.79 15.09
N ILE A 106 -8.27 4.63 15.44
CA ILE A 106 -9.68 4.26 15.59
C ILE A 106 -10.55 5.28 14.84
N ALA A 107 -11.38 4.78 13.94
CA ALA A 107 -12.53 5.49 13.37
C ALA A 107 -13.77 5.23 14.23
N GLN A 108 -14.38 6.31 14.73
CA GLN A 108 -15.67 6.31 15.42
C GLN A 108 -16.77 6.68 14.42
N LEU A 109 -17.74 5.78 14.25
CA LEU A 109 -18.81 5.86 13.26
C LEU A 109 -20.17 5.93 13.97
N ASN A 110 -20.65 7.15 14.18
CA ASN A 110 -21.93 7.46 14.80
C ASN A 110 -23.11 7.13 13.89
N GLY A 111 -22.95 7.29 12.57
CA GLY A 111 -24.00 7.07 11.56
C GLY A 111 -24.12 5.63 11.05
N PHE A 112 -23.13 4.78 11.32
CA PHE A 112 -23.07 3.43 10.75
C PHE A 112 -24.09 2.49 11.39
N ARG A 113 -24.91 1.83 10.56
CA ARG A 113 -26.00 0.90 10.97
C ARG A 113 -25.98 -0.44 10.24
N ARG A 114 -25.04 -0.64 9.31
CA ARG A 114 -24.93 -1.87 8.51
C ARG A 114 -24.20 -2.96 9.29
N HIS A 115 -24.20 -4.18 8.77
CA HIS A 115 -23.46 -5.28 9.37
C HIS A 115 -21.93 -5.00 9.35
N PRO A 116 -21.18 -5.24 10.43
CA PRO A 116 -19.73 -4.96 10.52
C PRO A 116 -18.89 -5.47 9.35
N ARG A 117 -19.24 -6.63 8.77
CA ARG A 117 -18.56 -7.21 7.60
C ARG A 117 -18.47 -6.26 6.40
N THR A 118 -19.40 -5.32 6.21
CA THR A 118 -19.35 -4.40 5.07
C THR A 118 -18.14 -3.44 5.16
N LEU A 119 -17.65 -3.16 6.38
CA LEU A 119 -16.43 -2.37 6.60
C LEU A 119 -15.17 -3.24 6.48
N TYR A 120 -15.24 -4.53 6.81
CA TYR A 120 -14.10 -5.46 6.66
C TYR A 120 -13.57 -5.50 5.23
N LEU A 121 -14.44 -5.30 4.24
CA LEU A 121 -14.10 -5.27 2.82
C LEU A 121 -13.35 -4.01 2.39
N ASP A 122 -13.25 -2.99 3.25
CA ASP A 122 -12.49 -1.77 2.97
C ASP A 122 -11.01 -1.93 3.31
N ASP A 123 -10.36 -2.88 2.63
CA ASP A 123 -8.96 -3.26 2.88
C ASP A 123 -8.00 -2.07 2.77
N THR A 124 -8.24 -1.18 1.79
CA THR A 124 -7.41 0.00 1.54
C THR A 124 -7.38 0.96 2.73
N TRP A 125 -8.47 1.06 3.50
CA TRP A 125 -8.50 1.89 4.70
C TRP A 125 -7.63 1.30 5.80
N PHE A 126 -7.76 -0.01 6.07
CA PHE A 126 -6.96 -0.68 7.09
C PHE A 126 -5.48 -0.67 6.74
N MET A 127 -5.11 -0.89 5.46
CA MET A 127 -3.73 -0.77 5.01
C MET A 127 -3.16 0.64 5.23
N ALA A 128 -3.93 1.68 4.91
CA ALA A 128 -3.49 3.06 5.11
C ALA A 128 -3.33 3.39 6.61
N ALA A 129 -4.23 2.91 7.46
CA ALA A 129 -4.15 3.08 8.91
C ALA A 129 -2.97 2.30 9.52
N GLU A 130 -2.70 1.08 9.07
CA GLU A 130 -1.54 0.27 9.47
C GLU A 130 -0.23 0.97 9.10
N ALA A 131 -0.06 1.32 7.82
CA ALA A 131 1.14 1.99 7.34
C ALA A 131 1.38 3.31 8.09
N LEU A 132 0.31 4.05 8.40
CA LEU A 132 0.42 5.27 9.18
C LEU A 132 0.84 4.97 10.62
N ALA A 133 0.23 4.00 11.30
CA ALA A 133 0.59 3.60 12.66
C ALA A 133 2.04 3.09 12.74
N GLU A 134 2.52 2.37 11.73
CA GLU A 134 3.92 1.91 11.64
C GLU A 134 4.92 3.07 11.56
N THR A 135 4.56 4.22 10.96
CA THR A 135 5.45 5.40 10.96
C THR A 135 5.77 5.89 12.37
N SER A 136 4.96 5.54 13.38
CA SER A 136 5.22 5.89 14.77
C SER A 136 6.43 5.17 15.39
N MET A 137 6.87 4.07 14.77
CA MET A 137 8.06 3.32 15.18
C MET A 137 9.34 3.84 14.52
N ALA A 138 9.25 4.76 13.56
CA ALA A 138 10.40 5.30 12.85
C ALA A 138 11.24 6.22 13.76
N GLY A 139 12.56 6.22 13.55
CA GLY A 139 13.48 7.03 14.35
C GLY A 139 13.31 8.54 14.17
N ASP A 140 12.70 8.98 13.06
CA ASP A 140 12.39 10.36 12.71
C ASP A 140 10.92 10.75 12.98
N PHE A 141 10.22 10.00 13.84
CA PHE A 141 8.80 10.25 14.13
C PHE A 141 8.54 11.66 14.68
N GLU A 142 7.65 12.39 13.99
CA GLU A 142 7.13 13.69 14.42
C GLU A 142 5.62 13.63 14.71
N MET A 143 5.25 13.93 15.96
CA MET A 143 3.86 13.90 16.43
C MET A 143 2.91 14.80 15.62
N SER A 144 3.35 16.02 15.28
CA SER A 144 2.54 16.99 14.53
C SER A 144 2.22 16.48 13.12
N ARG A 145 3.21 15.89 12.43
CA ARG A 145 3.06 15.27 11.12
C ARG A 145 2.16 14.05 11.18
N PHE A 146 2.35 13.19 12.19
CA PHE A 146 1.51 12.02 12.40
C PHE A 146 0.05 12.41 12.62
N ASN A 147 -0.22 13.36 13.52
CA ASN A 147 -1.55 13.87 13.80
C ASN A 147 -2.21 14.46 12.54
N ALA A 148 -1.47 15.28 11.77
CA ALA A 148 -1.96 15.83 10.51
C ALA A 148 -2.28 14.75 9.46
N ALA A 149 -1.52 13.64 9.44
CA ALA A 149 -1.78 12.50 8.57
C ALA A 149 -3.02 11.70 9.01
N VAL A 150 -3.20 11.49 10.33
CA VAL A 150 -4.41 10.81 10.87
C VAL A 150 -5.66 11.60 10.49
N LYS A 151 -5.63 12.93 10.62
CA LYS A 151 -6.76 13.81 10.23
C LYS A 151 -7.06 13.82 8.73
N LYS A 152 -6.11 13.38 7.89
CA LYS A 152 -6.28 13.26 6.44
C LYS A 152 -6.75 11.87 6.01
N LEU A 153 -6.76 10.88 6.90
CA LEU A 153 -7.36 9.59 6.59
C LEU A 153 -8.85 9.80 6.30
N ARG A 154 -9.31 9.23 5.19
CA ARG A 154 -10.75 9.13 4.93
C ARG A 154 -11.39 8.22 5.97
N LEU A 155 -12.69 8.37 6.21
CA LEU A 155 -13.45 7.39 6.98
C LEU A 155 -13.52 6.04 6.22
N PRO A 156 -13.58 4.90 6.93
CA PRO A 156 -13.82 3.61 6.31
C PRO A 156 -15.23 3.58 5.71
N LYS A 157 -15.36 3.01 4.52
CA LYS A 157 -16.60 3.01 3.74
C LYS A 157 -17.15 1.59 3.65
N PRO A 158 -18.45 1.37 3.90
CA PRO A 158 -19.06 0.09 3.61
C PRO A 158 -19.12 -0.12 2.09
N ARG A 159 -18.74 -1.32 1.62
CA ARG A 159 -18.91 -1.70 0.21
C ARG A 159 -20.41 -1.85 -0.11
N GLU A 160 -20.86 -1.29 -1.25
CA GLU A 160 -22.29 -1.21 -1.62
C GLU A 160 -22.87 -2.49 -2.22
N GLU A 161 -22.02 -3.43 -2.65
CA GLU A 161 -22.43 -4.62 -3.43
C GLU A 161 -22.88 -5.83 -2.60
N ASP A 162 -22.80 -5.78 -1.27
CA ASP A 162 -23.35 -6.83 -0.41
C ASP A 162 -24.79 -6.44 -0.02
N ASP A 163 -25.77 -7.20 -0.52
CA ASP A 163 -27.17 -7.29 -0.02
C ASP A 163 -27.22 -7.83 1.43
N ALA A 164 -26.26 -7.46 2.28
CA ALA A 164 -26.28 -7.80 3.68
C ALA A 164 -27.46 -7.06 4.32
N PRO A 165 -28.48 -7.77 4.84
CA PRO A 165 -29.66 -7.13 5.39
C PRO A 165 -29.26 -6.12 6.46
N GLU A 166 -29.97 -4.97 6.51
CA GLU A 166 -29.95 -4.10 7.68
C GLU A 166 -30.05 -4.98 8.92
N THR A 167 -29.17 -4.77 9.89
CA THR A 167 -29.06 -5.50 11.17
C THR A 167 -30.25 -6.43 11.45
N MET A 168 -30.04 -7.75 11.35
CA MET A 168 -31.08 -8.73 11.69
C MET A 168 -31.58 -8.44 13.11
N ARG A 169 -32.79 -7.89 13.23
CA ARG A 169 -33.39 -7.53 14.52
C ARG A 169 -33.39 -8.76 15.43
N GLY A 170 -32.79 -8.64 16.61
CA GLY A 170 -32.72 -9.72 17.61
C GLY A 170 -31.37 -10.45 17.73
N ARG A 171 -30.36 -10.11 16.91
CA ARG A 171 -28.99 -10.63 17.07
C ARG A 171 -28.19 -9.80 18.09
N ALA A 172 -27.35 -10.46 18.89
CA ALA A 172 -26.37 -9.79 19.74
C ALA A 172 -25.30 -9.06 18.90
N PRO A 173 -24.92 -7.82 19.25
CA PRO A 173 -23.92 -7.07 18.50
C PRO A 173 -22.58 -7.80 18.52
N THR A 174 -21.80 -7.67 17.45
CA THR A 174 -20.59 -8.47 17.24
C THR A 174 -19.34 -7.63 17.03
N SER A 175 -18.19 -8.22 17.32
CA SER A 175 -16.89 -7.64 16.96
C SER A 175 -16.06 -8.60 16.13
N LEU A 176 -15.34 -8.05 15.17
CA LEU A 176 -14.43 -8.75 14.27
C LEU A 176 -13.01 -8.30 14.59
N TRP A 177 -12.09 -9.25 14.72
CA TRP A 177 -10.69 -8.99 15.02
C TRP A 177 -9.86 -9.88 14.13
N TRP A 178 -8.93 -9.33 13.36
CA TRP A 178 -8.11 -10.14 12.46
C TRP A 178 -6.76 -9.51 12.22
N HIS A 179 -5.80 -10.32 11.83
CA HIS A 179 -4.53 -9.86 11.31
C HIS A 179 -4.29 -10.54 9.96
N ILE A 180 -3.35 -10.00 9.19
CA ILE A 180 -2.88 -10.61 7.96
C ILE A 180 -1.61 -11.40 8.32
N GLU A 181 -1.64 -12.72 8.23
CA GLU A 181 -0.50 -13.56 8.60
C GLU A 181 0.72 -13.18 7.73
N PRO A 182 1.89 -12.80 8.26
CA PRO A 182 2.96 -12.21 7.44
C PRO A 182 3.42 -13.06 6.24
N LEU A 183 3.38 -14.39 6.40
CA LEU A 183 3.84 -15.39 5.42
C LEU A 183 2.73 -15.83 4.44
N SER A 184 1.57 -16.27 4.95
CA SER A 184 0.46 -16.76 4.10
C SER A 184 -0.46 -15.65 3.63
N ARG A 185 -0.45 -14.54 4.37
CA ARG A 185 -1.26 -13.33 4.27
C ARG A 185 -2.74 -13.57 4.02
N ARG A 186 -3.20 -14.69 4.54
CA ARG A 186 -4.62 -14.90 4.81
C ARG A 186 -5.00 -14.04 6.00
N ALA A 187 -6.18 -13.44 5.92
CA ALA A 187 -6.82 -12.88 7.09
C ALA A 187 -7.14 -14.02 8.06
N ARG A 188 -6.49 -14.00 9.22
CA ARG A 188 -6.85 -14.86 10.35
C ARG A 188 -7.48 -14.01 11.43
N GLY A 189 -8.66 -14.41 11.87
CA GLY A 189 -9.42 -13.59 12.79
C GLY A 189 -10.45 -14.36 13.60
N LEU A 190 -10.98 -13.65 14.58
CA LEU A 190 -11.99 -14.10 15.51
C LEU A 190 -13.21 -13.19 15.40
N LYS A 191 -14.39 -13.81 15.52
CA LYS A 191 -15.65 -13.11 15.74
C LYS A 191 -16.06 -13.34 17.18
N PHE A 192 -16.43 -12.27 17.89
CA PHE A 192 -17.03 -12.37 19.22
C PHE A 192 -18.45 -11.81 19.20
N ASP A 193 -19.34 -12.48 19.93
CA ASP A 193 -20.68 -12.00 20.20
C ASP A 193 -20.65 -11.23 21.53
N GLY A 194 -21.06 -9.95 21.51
CA GLY A 194 -21.02 -9.06 22.67
C GLY A 194 -19.64 -8.44 22.95
N LYS A 195 -19.47 -7.93 24.17
CA LYS A 195 -18.25 -7.24 24.61
C LYS A 195 -17.09 -8.24 24.77
N PRO A 196 -15.97 -8.08 24.03
CA PRO A 196 -14.83 -8.97 24.15
C PRO A 196 -14.31 -9.01 25.59
N GLN A 197 -14.01 -10.20 26.10
CA GLN A 197 -13.43 -10.37 27.43
C GLN A 197 -11.89 -10.39 27.37
N ALA A 198 -11.22 -10.28 28.52
CA ALA A 198 -9.75 -10.36 28.56
C ALA A 198 -9.23 -11.71 28.02
N ALA A 199 -9.94 -12.80 28.27
CA ALA A 199 -9.60 -14.13 27.76
C ALA A 199 -9.69 -14.22 26.22
N ASP A 200 -10.58 -13.43 25.60
CA ASP A 200 -10.70 -13.37 24.13
C ASP A 200 -9.49 -12.69 23.50
N PHE A 201 -8.89 -11.73 24.20
CA PHE A 201 -7.65 -11.07 23.77
C PHE A 201 -6.48 -12.05 23.69
N VAL A 202 -6.37 -12.99 24.64
CA VAL A 202 -5.34 -14.04 24.62
C VAL A 202 -5.41 -14.87 23.34
N ARG A 203 -6.62 -15.17 22.86
CA ARG A 203 -6.85 -15.95 21.63
C ARG A 203 -6.32 -15.25 20.39
N LEU A 204 -6.19 -13.92 20.38
CA LEU A 204 -5.57 -13.17 19.28
C LEU A 204 -4.07 -13.48 19.14
N PHE A 205 -3.42 -13.94 20.21
CA PHE A 205 -1.97 -14.19 20.25
C PHE A 205 -1.61 -15.67 20.40
N SER A 206 -2.56 -16.57 20.69
CA SER A 206 -2.31 -17.99 20.95
C SER A 206 -1.62 -18.72 19.79
N GLU A 207 -1.97 -18.42 18.55
CA GLU A 207 -1.34 -19.04 17.37
C GLU A 207 0.08 -18.48 17.10
N ILE A 208 0.34 -17.23 17.50
CA ILE A 208 1.65 -16.58 17.37
C ILE A 208 2.62 -17.15 18.41
N GLY A 209 2.13 -17.46 19.62
CA GLY A 209 2.93 -18.05 20.69
C GLY A 209 3.33 -19.51 20.49
N ALA A 210 2.63 -20.27 19.65
CA ALA A 210 2.91 -21.70 19.40
C ALA A 210 4.15 -21.94 18.52
N LYS A 211 4.51 -21.00 17.63
CA LYS A 211 5.71 -21.11 16.76
C LYS A 211 7.03 -20.84 17.50
N GLY A 212 6.99 -20.30 18.71
CA GLY A 212 8.19 -19.95 19.49
C GLY A 212 8.91 -21.13 20.18
N GLU A 213 8.47 -22.38 19.98
CA GLU A 213 9.09 -23.57 20.57
C GLU A 213 10.26 -24.14 19.74
N GLU A 214 10.34 -23.85 18.43
CA GLU A 214 11.38 -24.40 17.55
C GLU A 214 12.66 -23.52 17.47
N ASP A 215 12.56 -22.20 17.72
CA ASP A 215 13.67 -21.25 17.54
C ASP A 215 14.53 -21.01 18.81
N GLY A 216 14.37 -21.88 19.82
CA GLY A 216 14.86 -21.67 21.17
C GLY A 216 16.31 -22.07 21.48
N VAL A 217 17.30 -21.91 20.59
CA VAL A 217 18.72 -21.99 20.99
C VAL A 217 19.60 -21.09 20.11
N SER A 218 19.90 -19.88 20.59
CA SER A 218 21.26 -19.33 20.68
C SER A 218 21.19 -17.82 20.95
N ALA A 219 21.27 -17.46 22.23
CA ALA A 219 21.54 -16.10 22.66
C ALA A 219 23.04 -15.95 22.90
N THR A 220 23.71 -14.99 22.25
CA THR A 220 24.80 -14.27 22.93
C THR A 220 25.14 -12.90 22.34
N ARG A 221 25.07 -11.91 23.24
CA ARG A 221 25.99 -10.80 23.48
C ARG A 221 25.87 -9.49 22.68
N ALA A 222 25.48 -8.49 23.45
CA ALA A 222 25.47 -7.06 23.21
C ALA A 222 26.85 -6.45 22.92
N GLN A 223 26.85 -5.32 22.20
CA GLN A 223 27.72 -4.16 22.46
C GLN A 223 27.10 -2.89 21.86
N ALA A 224 27.04 -1.84 22.69
CA ALA A 224 26.69 -0.47 22.32
C ALA A 224 27.96 0.30 21.90
N PRO A 225 27.81 1.43 21.17
CA PRO A 225 28.60 2.60 21.54
C PRO A 225 27.81 3.92 21.62
N SER A 226 28.20 4.66 22.66
CA SER A 226 28.33 6.11 22.89
C SER A 226 27.85 7.12 21.84
N ARG A 227 27.18 8.14 22.40
CA ARG A 227 26.91 9.48 21.87
C ARG A 227 28.18 10.35 21.82
N ASP A 228 28.26 11.18 20.79
CA ASP A 228 28.66 12.61 20.76
C ASP A 228 28.36 13.04 19.30
N GLY A 229 27.69 14.13 18.94
CA GLY A 229 27.46 15.42 19.57
C GLY A 229 27.76 16.48 18.49
N ALA A 230 26.75 16.92 17.72
CA ALA A 230 26.66 18.25 17.08
C ALA A 230 25.55 18.33 16.02
N SER A 231 24.70 19.34 16.14
CA SER A 231 23.86 19.95 15.10
C SER A 231 23.52 21.37 15.58
N PRO A 232 23.06 22.31 14.74
CA PRO A 232 23.08 22.38 13.27
C PRO A 232 23.46 23.79 12.75
N GLN A 233 23.64 23.97 11.44
CA GLN A 233 23.39 25.26 10.78
C GLN A 233 22.63 25.09 9.45
N LYS A 234 21.46 25.74 9.38
CA LYS A 234 20.66 26.00 8.17
C LYS A 234 21.29 27.14 7.36
N PRO A 235 21.14 27.11 6.02
CA PRO A 235 20.56 28.26 5.32
C PRO A 235 19.38 27.79 4.44
N ALA A 236 18.19 28.36 4.61
CA ALA A 236 17.69 29.56 3.93
C ALA A 236 16.86 29.17 2.68
N VAL A 237 15.56 29.34 2.84
CA VAL A 237 14.49 29.11 1.86
C VAL A 237 14.54 30.21 0.81
N THR A 238 14.63 29.85 -0.47
CA THR A 238 14.33 30.74 -1.59
C THR A 238 13.22 30.15 -2.44
N ARG A 239 12.13 30.91 -2.55
CA ARG A 239 10.93 30.63 -3.34
C ARG A 239 11.19 31.03 -4.80
N PRO A 240 10.91 30.20 -5.82
CA PRO A 240 10.71 30.71 -7.17
C PRO A 240 9.24 31.05 -7.39
N ALA A 241 9.02 32.22 -7.99
CA ALA A 241 7.74 32.70 -8.50
C ALA A 241 7.40 32.01 -9.84
N PRO A 242 6.17 32.17 -10.37
CA PRO A 242 5.55 31.27 -11.34
C PRO A 242 6.07 31.52 -12.75
N SER A 243 6.30 30.46 -13.53
CA SER A 243 6.72 30.58 -14.92
C SER A 243 6.03 29.54 -15.81
N ALA A 244 5.27 30.09 -16.76
CA ALA A 244 4.93 29.59 -18.09
C ALA A 244 3.98 28.38 -18.22
N GLU A 245 2.78 28.69 -18.71
CA GLU A 245 1.86 27.75 -19.36
C GLU A 245 2.40 27.23 -20.71
N HIS A 246 1.85 26.08 -21.12
CA HIS A 246 1.78 25.42 -22.45
C HIS A 246 2.59 24.12 -22.61
N PRO A 247 2.15 23.13 -23.44
CA PRO A 247 0.80 22.60 -23.70
C PRO A 247 0.76 21.04 -23.72
N SER A 248 -0.46 20.46 -23.84
CA SER A 248 -0.83 19.02 -23.78
C SER A 248 -0.97 18.45 -22.37
N SER A 249 -2.17 18.54 -21.79
CA SER A 249 -2.49 17.86 -20.53
C SER A 249 -2.61 16.36 -20.80
N VAL A 250 -1.49 15.64 -20.70
CA VAL A 250 -1.48 14.18 -20.66
C VAL A 250 -2.47 13.73 -19.58
N THR A 251 -3.43 12.89 -19.95
CA THR A 251 -4.36 12.26 -19.03
C THR A 251 -3.93 10.83 -18.82
N TYR A 252 -4.03 10.33 -17.60
CA TYR A 252 -3.63 8.98 -17.30
C TYR A 252 -4.49 8.39 -16.19
N SER A 253 -4.51 7.06 -16.12
CA SER A 253 -4.94 6.30 -14.96
C SER A 253 -3.92 5.22 -14.67
N TYR A 254 -3.89 4.77 -13.42
CA TYR A 254 -3.07 3.65 -13.02
C TYR A 254 -3.83 2.82 -11.99
N ALA A 255 -3.56 1.53 -11.97
CA ALA A 255 -4.12 0.60 -11.01
C ALA A 255 -3.15 -0.56 -10.80
N THR A 256 -3.10 -1.07 -9.58
CA THR A 256 -2.28 -2.22 -9.22
C THR A 256 -2.97 -3.04 -8.14
N HIS A 257 -2.89 -4.36 -8.25
CA HIS A 257 -3.52 -5.29 -7.30
C HIS A 257 -2.59 -6.51 -7.11
N PRO A 258 -2.50 -7.07 -5.89
CA PRO A 258 -1.70 -8.27 -5.67
C PRO A 258 -2.26 -9.54 -6.34
N GLY A 259 -3.36 -9.48 -7.10
CA GLY A 259 -4.14 -10.65 -7.53
C GLY A 259 -4.97 -11.30 -6.42
N THR A 260 -5.51 -12.49 -6.69
CA THR A 260 -6.41 -13.26 -5.82
C THR A 260 -5.68 -14.23 -4.89
N ARG A 261 -4.42 -14.56 -5.19
CA ARG A 261 -3.62 -15.54 -4.45
C ARG A 261 -2.44 -14.91 -3.70
N LEU A 262 -1.79 -13.91 -4.29
CA LEU A 262 -0.73 -13.18 -3.61
C LEU A 262 -1.32 -12.05 -2.78
N SER A 263 -0.50 -11.63 -1.85
CA SER A 263 -0.90 -10.75 -0.75
C SER A 263 0.12 -9.67 -0.47
N LEU A 264 1.28 -9.84 -1.09
CA LEU A 264 2.30 -8.86 -1.26
C LEU A 264 2.22 -8.46 -2.73
N ASN A 265 2.11 -7.17 -2.98
CA ASN A 265 2.23 -6.65 -4.31
C ASN A 265 3.71 -6.30 -4.54
N ALA A 266 4.40 -7.13 -5.30
CA ALA A 266 5.77 -6.92 -5.73
C ALA A 266 5.85 -5.97 -6.92
N ASP A 267 4.73 -5.53 -7.50
CA ASP A 267 4.72 -4.47 -8.48
C ASP A 267 4.86 -3.09 -7.82
N SER A 268 5.53 -2.18 -8.51
CA SER A 268 5.67 -0.78 -8.15
C SER A 268 5.41 0.10 -9.37
N LEU A 269 4.62 1.15 -9.17
CA LEU A 269 4.28 2.13 -10.20
C LEU A 269 4.96 3.47 -9.92
N PHE A 270 5.32 4.18 -10.98
CA PHE A 270 5.86 5.53 -10.91
C PHE A 270 5.20 6.45 -11.92
N VAL A 271 4.89 7.67 -11.49
CA VAL A 271 4.48 8.79 -12.34
C VAL A 271 5.24 10.02 -11.86
N SER A 272 5.90 10.73 -12.78
CA SER A 272 6.61 11.97 -12.46
C SER A 272 5.64 13.10 -12.09
N ARG A 273 6.15 14.12 -11.38
CA ARG A 273 5.33 15.26 -10.91
C ARG A 273 4.68 16.04 -12.06
N ASN A 274 5.45 16.27 -13.11
CA ASN A 274 4.94 16.70 -14.41
C ASN A 274 4.80 15.41 -15.21
N PRO A 275 3.60 14.95 -15.58
CA PRO A 275 3.36 13.58 -16.05
C PRO A 275 3.92 13.34 -17.47
N ASP A 276 5.24 13.29 -17.56
CA ASP A 276 6.06 13.08 -18.76
C ASP A 276 6.87 11.77 -18.68
N LEU A 277 6.87 11.10 -17.53
CA LEU A 277 7.61 9.88 -17.25
C LEU A 277 6.76 8.93 -16.39
N PHE A 278 6.57 7.71 -16.88
CA PHE A 278 5.73 6.67 -16.29
C PHE A 278 6.51 5.37 -16.23
N ALA A 279 6.33 4.57 -15.18
CA ALA A 279 6.97 3.27 -15.11
C ALA A 279 6.16 2.23 -14.34
N ILE A 280 6.33 0.98 -14.75
CA ILE A 280 5.95 -0.21 -13.99
C ILE A 280 7.23 -1.02 -13.76
N ALA A 281 7.45 -1.41 -12.51
CA ALA A 281 8.44 -2.41 -12.15
C ALA A 281 7.73 -3.59 -11.47
N ASP A 282 7.86 -4.78 -12.05
CA ASP A 282 7.33 -6.05 -11.56
C ASP A 282 8.47 -6.80 -10.86
N GLY A 283 8.39 -6.85 -9.53
CA GLY A 283 9.34 -7.54 -8.67
C GLY A 283 9.22 -9.05 -8.81
N GLN A 284 10.32 -9.71 -9.14
CA GLN A 284 10.29 -11.14 -9.45
C GLN A 284 10.28 -12.01 -8.19
N GLY A 285 9.15 -12.65 -7.95
CA GLY A 285 8.90 -13.55 -6.82
C GLY A 285 7.97 -12.95 -5.76
N ASP A 286 7.67 -13.72 -4.72
CA ASP A 286 6.76 -13.36 -3.63
C ASP A 286 7.49 -12.91 -2.35
N THR A 287 8.76 -12.52 -2.49
CA THR A 287 9.64 -12.16 -1.36
C THR A 287 9.70 -10.65 -1.12
N HIS A 288 10.17 -10.23 0.06
CA HIS A 288 10.48 -8.82 0.31
C HIS A 288 11.57 -8.28 -0.61
N GLY A 289 12.50 -9.14 -1.05
CA GLY A 289 13.51 -8.77 -2.04
C GLY A 289 12.91 -8.39 -3.40
N ALA A 290 11.82 -9.05 -3.81
CA ALA A 290 11.09 -8.70 -5.04
C ALA A 290 10.46 -7.30 -4.93
N VAL A 291 9.76 -7.02 -3.82
CA VAL A 291 9.18 -5.70 -3.54
C VAL A 291 10.26 -4.61 -3.48
N GLU A 292 11.37 -4.90 -2.80
CA GLU A 292 12.47 -3.95 -2.69
C GLU A 292 13.08 -3.64 -4.06
N ALA A 293 13.28 -4.66 -4.91
CA ALA A 293 13.80 -4.48 -6.26
C ALA A 293 12.90 -3.57 -7.11
N ALA A 294 11.59 -3.82 -7.12
CA ALA A 294 10.64 -3.00 -7.84
C ALA A 294 10.59 -1.56 -7.30
N ARG A 295 10.54 -1.38 -5.98
CA ARG A 295 10.52 -0.05 -5.34
C ARG A 295 11.80 0.73 -5.60
N LEU A 296 12.95 0.07 -5.58
CA LEU A 296 14.23 0.73 -5.86
C LEU A 296 14.30 1.18 -7.33
N ALA A 297 13.84 0.33 -8.25
CA ALA A 297 13.79 0.62 -9.68
C ALA A 297 12.87 1.82 -10.00
N THR A 298 11.75 1.98 -9.29
CA THR A 298 10.85 3.13 -9.46
C THR A 298 11.33 4.37 -8.71
N SER A 299 11.84 4.24 -7.49
CA SER A 299 12.24 5.38 -6.65
C SER A 299 13.40 6.18 -7.24
N ILE A 300 14.35 5.51 -7.91
CA ILE A 300 15.48 6.20 -8.56
C ILE A 300 15.01 7.16 -9.68
N LEU A 301 13.86 6.89 -10.29
CA LEU A 301 13.31 7.71 -11.38
C LEU A 301 12.84 9.07 -10.88
N ALA A 302 12.54 9.20 -9.58
CA ALA A 302 12.21 10.49 -8.96
C ALA A 302 13.39 11.48 -8.95
N GLU A 303 14.62 10.99 -9.14
CA GLU A 303 15.83 11.82 -9.22
C GLU A 303 16.15 12.29 -10.64
N ILE A 304 15.39 11.82 -11.65
CA ILE A 304 15.58 12.22 -13.04
C ILE A 304 15.06 13.65 -13.21
N GLN A 305 15.85 14.47 -13.88
CA GLN A 305 15.51 15.86 -14.16
C GLN A 305 14.91 15.97 -15.55
N ALA A 306 14.12 17.00 -15.78
CA ALA A 306 13.63 17.30 -17.12
C ALA A 306 14.82 17.45 -18.09
N ALA A 307 14.76 16.72 -19.20
CA ALA A 307 15.77 16.77 -20.24
C ALA A 307 15.23 17.53 -21.46
N PRO A 308 16.10 18.24 -22.21
CA PRO A 308 15.67 19.06 -23.35
C PRO A 308 15.31 18.24 -24.59
N ASN A 309 15.73 16.96 -24.65
CA ASN A 309 15.43 16.06 -25.76
C ASN A 309 15.27 14.60 -25.29
N PRO A 310 14.59 13.76 -26.09
CA PRO A 310 14.33 12.36 -25.77
C PRO A 310 15.61 11.53 -25.55
N GLU A 311 16.67 11.80 -26.28
CA GLU A 311 17.92 11.04 -26.20
C GLU A 311 18.61 11.25 -24.84
N MET A 312 18.69 12.50 -24.37
CA MET A 312 19.24 12.83 -23.06
C MET A 312 18.41 12.24 -21.93
N MET A 313 17.07 12.30 -22.02
CA MET A 313 16.17 11.65 -21.05
C MET A 313 16.46 10.15 -20.97
N THR A 314 16.54 9.50 -22.13
CA THR A 314 16.82 8.07 -22.25
C THR A 314 18.19 7.71 -21.66
N GLN A 315 19.22 8.52 -21.89
CA GLN A 315 20.55 8.32 -21.30
C GLN A 315 20.53 8.45 -19.77
N GLN A 316 19.80 9.42 -19.23
CA GLN A 316 19.64 9.57 -17.78
C GLN A 316 18.92 8.36 -17.17
N ILE A 317 17.82 7.89 -17.78
CA ILE A 317 17.10 6.68 -17.37
C ILE A 317 18.06 5.48 -17.35
N ARG A 318 18.81 5.24 -18.44
CA ARG A 318 19.79 4.13 -18.52
C ARG A 318 20.84 4.22 -17.41
N GLY A 319 21.38 5.41 -17.16
CA GLY A 319 22.37 5.64 -16.10
C GLY A 319 21.82 5.29 -14.72
N LYS A 320 20.62 5.80 -14.39
CA LYS A 320 19.96 5.54 -13.11
C LYS A 320 19.60 4.07 -12.92
N LEU A 321 19.06 3.41 -13.95
CA LEU A 321 18.79 1.97 -13.90
C LEU A 321 20.07 1.14 -13.76
N GLY A 322 21.18 1.57 -14.36
CA GLY A 322 22.50 0.95 -14.14
C GLY A 322 22.98 1.04 -12.69
N THR A 323 22.71 2.17 -12.01
CA THR A 323 22.97 2.32 -10.58
C THR A 323 22.11 1.36 -9.76
N VAL A 324 20.81 1.27 -10.05
CA VAL A 324 19.90 0.32 -9.39
C VAL A 324 20.36 -1.13 -9.58
N ASN A 325 20.72 -1.51 -10.80
CA ASN A 325 21.22 -2.85 -11.10
C ASN A 325 22.45 -3.20 -10.25
N SER A 326 23.43 -2.30 -10.18
CA SER A 326 24.62 -2.47 -9.34
C SER A 326 24.29 -2.61 -7.85
N LEU A 327 23.30 -1.86 -7.36
CA LEU A 327 22.87 -1.89 -5.96
C LEU A 327 22.14 -3.19 -5.61
N LEU A 328 21.32 -3.73 -6.52
CA LEU A 328 20.68 -5.03 -6.31
C LEU A 328 21.67 -6.19 -6.36
N LEU A 329 22.64 -6.14 -7.28
CA LEU A 329 23.70 -7.14 -7.38
C LEU A 329 24.61 -7.17 -6.13
N SER A 330 24.89 -6.01 -5.52
CA SER A 330 25.70 -5.99 -4.29
C SER A 330 24.98 -6.60 -3.09
N ARG A 331 23.64 -6.49 -3.04
CA ARG A 331 22.80 -7.08 -1.99
C ARG A 331 22.66 -8.60 -2.12
N GLN A 332 22.82 -9.16 -3.32
CA GLN A 332 22.82 -10.61 -3.53
C GLN A 332 23.99 -11.32 -2.84
N ILE A 333 25.10 -10.63 -2.59
CA ILE A 333 26.31 -11.21 -1.96
C ILE A 333 26.11 -11.40 -0.44
N ALA A 334 25.13 -10.72 0.17
CA ALA A 334 24.93 -10.68 1.62
C ALA A 334 24.10 -11.84 2.21
N GLY A 335 23.78 -12.88 1.43
CA GLY A 335 23.19 -14.13 1.95
C GLY A 335 21.70 -14.08 2.32
N ALA A 336 20.93 -13.10 1.84
CA ALA A 336 19.47 -13.06 2.01
C ALA A 336 18.77 -14.05 1.06
N ASP A 337 17.64 -14.63 1.50
CA ASP A 337 16.83 -15.57 0.72
C ASP A 337 16.30 -14.93 -0.58
N GLY A 338 16.81 -15.41 -1.71
CA GLY A 338 16.37 -15.00 -3.05
C GLY A 338 17.17 -13.84 -3.67
N ARG A 339 17.15 -13.78 -5.01
CA ARG A 339 17.80 -12.70 -5.76
C ARG A 339 16.79 -11.57 -5.99
N PRO A 340 16.98 -10.37 -5.39
CA PRO A 340 16.08 -9.25 -5.64
C PRO A 340 16.27 -8.77 -7.08
N MET A 341 15.23 -8.93 -7.90
CA MET A 341 15.22 -8.59 -9.32
C MET A 341 13.85 -8.03 -9.71
N ALA A 342 13.81 -7.19 -10.74
CA ALA A 342 12.56 -6.64 -11.25
C ALA A 342 12.57 -6.52 -12.77
N SER A 343 11.47 -6.94 -13.38
CA SER A 343 11.07 -6.65 -14.76
C SER A 343 10.55 -5.22 -14.82
N LEU A 344 10.89 -4.44 -15.85
CA LEU A 344 10.49 -3.03 -15.90
C LEU A 344 10.11 -2.57 -17.30
N VAL A 345 9.18 -1.63 -17.35
CA VAL A 345 8.82 -0.86 -18.55
C VAL A 345 8.60 0.60 -18.15
N ILE A 346 9.16 1.51 -18.92
CA ILE A 346 9.15 2.95 -18.69
C ILE A 346 8.70 3.63 -19.98
N ALA A 347 7.82 4.60 -19.89
CA ALA A 347 7.47 5.50 -20.98
C ALA A 347 7.85 6.93 -20.62
N HIS A 348 8.45 7.65 -21.56
CA HIS A 348 8.56 9.10 -21.45
C HIS A 348 8.05 9.80 -22.72
N ILE A 349 7.41 10.96 -22.51
CA ILE A 349 6.72 11.73 -23.53
C ILE A 349 7.27 13.16 -23.51
N ILE A 350 7.90 13.59 -24.62
CA ILE A 350 8.45 14.93 -24.79
C ILE A 350 7.97 15.48 -26.14
N GLY A 351 7.09 16.48 -26.09
CA GLY A 351 6.44 17.00 -27.29
C GLY A 351 5.63 15.91 -27.98
N ASP A 352 5.88 15.71 -29.28
CA ASP A 352 5.25 14.65 -30.09
C ASP A 352 6.07 13.35 -30.12
N GLY A 353 7.08 13.22 -29.24
CA GLY A 353 7.92 12.03 -29.14
C GLY A 353 7.56 11.15 -27.95
N LEU A 354 7.32 9.86 -28.22
CA LEU A 354 7.19 8.80 -27.22
C LEU A 354 8.46 7.94 -27.24
N SER A 355 8.97 7.60 -26.07
CA SER A 355 10.05 6.63 -25.94
C SER A 355 9.72 5.60 -24.88
N ILE A 356 9.92 4.33 -25.21
CA ILE A 356 9.75 3.21 -24.28
C ILE A 356 11.12 2.64 -23.94
N VAL A 357 11.39 2.44 -22.66
CA VAL A 357 12.60 1.78 -22.14
C VAL A 357 12.16 0.57 -21.32
N TRP A 358 12.63 -0.64 -21.63
CA TRP A 358 12.20 -1.83 -20.89
C TRP A 358 13.33 -2.82 -20.66
N SER A 359 13.14 -3.66 -19.65
CA SER A 359 14.00 -4.80 -19.36
C SER A 359 13.23 -5.87 -18.60
N GLY A 360 12.86 -6.95 -19.28
CA GLY A 360 12.05 -8.03 -18.72
C GLY A 360 10.88 -8.33 -19.65
N ASP A 361 9.77 -8.74 -19.05
CA ASP A 361 8.50 -9.09 -19.70
C ASP A 361 7.33 -8.17 -19.32
N ALA A 362 7.56 -7.09 -18.57
CA ALA A 362 6.62 -5.98 -18.48
C ALA A 362 6.47 -5.34 -19.87
N ARG A 363 5.24 -4.99 -20.26
CA ARG A 363 4.93 -4.63 -21.65
C ARG A 363 4.43 -3.22 -21.84
N ALA A 364 4.70 -2.69 -23.03
CA ALA A 364 4.10 -1.45 -23.54
C ALA A 364 3.32 -1.73 -24.82
N TYR A 365 2.09 -1.21 -24.90
CA TYR A 365 1.22 -1.29 -26.07
C TYR A 365 0.75 0.09 -26.49
N LEU A 366 0.89 0.43 -27.76
CA LEU A 366 0.40 1.67 -28.37
C LEU A 366 -0.86 1.37 -29.17
N LEU A 367 -1.98 1.98 -28.77
CA LEU A 367 -3.21 1.99 -29.55
C LEU A 367 -3.17 3.19 -30.50
N LYS A 368 -3.02 2.92 -31.79
CA LYS A 368 -2.92 3.92 -32.86
C LYS A 368 -3.86 3.55 -33.99
N ASN A 369 -4.69 4.50 -34.43
CA ASN A 369 -5.68 4.29 -35.49
C ASN A 369 -6.59 3.05 -35.26
N GLY A 370 -7.00 2.82 -34.01
CA GLY A 370 -7.84 1.68 -33.63
C GLY A 370 -7.14 0.32 -33.62
N THR A 371 -5.82 0.28 -33.80
CA THR A 371 -5.01 -0.96 -33.75
C THR A 371 -4.03 -0.90 -32.59
N MET A 372 -3.99 -1.96 -31.78
CA MET A 372 -3.08 -2.07 -30.65
C MET A 372 -1.78 -2.77 -31.08
N HIS A 373 -0.65 -2.08 -30.90
CA HIS A 373 0.68 -2.56 -31.27
C HIS A 373 1.53 -2.75 -30.01
N GLN A 374 2.11 -3.94 -29.83
CA GLN A 374 3.09 -4.15 -28.78
C GLN A 374 4.42 -3.46 -29.17
N LEU A 375 4.89 -2.53 -28.35
CA LEU A 375 6.13 -1.78 -28.57
C LEU A 375 7.35 -2.49 -27.97
N SER A 376 7.18 -3.12 -26.81
CA SER A 376 8.26 -3.85 -26.14
C SER A 376 8.34 -5.31 -26.61
N ARG A 377 9.51 -5.93 -26.48
CA ARG A 377 9.70 -7.37 -26.73
C ARG A 377 10.18 -8.06 -25.46
N ASP A 378 9.45 -9.10 -25.04
CA ASP A 378 9.79 -9.84 -23.82
C ASP A 378 11.22 -10.39 -23.85
N HIS A 379 12.00 -10.08 -22.82
CA HIS A 379 13.32 -10.64 -22.60
C HIS A 379 13.21 -11.95 -21.83
N VAL A 380 12.82 -13.01 -22.55
CA VAL A 380 12.55 -14.32 -21.98
C VAL A 380 13.27 -15.42 -22.76
N ILE A 381 13.72 -16.45 -22.06
CA ILE A 381 14.14 -17.71 -22.65
C ILE A 381 13.02 -18.72 -22.40
N VAL A 382 12.56 -19.35 -23.47
CA VAL A 382 11.55 -20.40 -23.43
C VAL A 382 12.24 -21.75 -23.48
N GLY A 383 12.32 -22.41 -22.33
CA GLY A 383 12.79 -23.79 -22.18
C GLY A 383 11.71 -24.66 -21.52
N MET A 384 12.11 -25.55 -20.61
CA MET A 384 11.14 -26.34 -19.81
C MET A 384 10.28 -25.46 -18.88
N LYS A 385 10.78 -24.27 -18.51
CA LYS A 385 10.04 -23.20 -17.81
C LYS A 385 10.42 -21.86 -18.44
N LYS A 386 9.47 -20.91 -18.47
CA LYS A 386 9.73 -19.52 -18.87
C LYS A 386 10.68 -18.89 -17.84
N GLN A 387 11.76 -18.27 -18.29
CA GLN A 387 12.69 -17.52 -17.44
C GLN A 387 13.03 -16.18 -18.10
N LEU A 388 13.24 -15.15 -17.30
CA LEU A 388 13.75 -13.87 -17.81
C LEU A 388 15.20 -14.02 -18.26
N SER A 389 15.49 -13.61 -19.49
CA SER A 389 16.84 -13.51 -20.02
C SER A 389 17.51 -12.19 -19.66
N GLN A 390 16.71 -11.18 -19.34
CA GLN A 390 17.18 -9.86 -18.93
C GLN A 390 16.17 -9.20 -18.00
N CYS A 391 16.61 -8.69 -16.86
CA CYS A 391 15.86 -7.79 -15.99
C CYS A 391 16.83 -7.06 -15.05
N VAL A 392 16.35 -6.05 -14.33
CA VAL A 392 17.16 -5.34 -13.34
C VAL A 392 17.50 -6.28 -12.18
N GLY A 393 18.79 -6.32 -11.81
CA GLY A 393 19.32 -7.18 -10.75
C GLY A 393 19.75 -8.57 -11.22
N LEU A 394 19.58 -8.93 -12.50
CA LEU A 394 19.90 -10.28 -13.00
C LEU A 394 21.39 -10.47 -13.31
N SER A 395 22.02 -9.51 -13.98
CA SER A 395 23.38 -9.63 -14.52
C SER A 395 24.18 -8.34 -14.39
N GLN A 396 25.51 -8.49 -14.28
CA GLN A 396 26.46 -7.37 -14.25
C GLN A 396 26.36 -6.50 -15.51
N GLN A 397 26.22 -7.14 -16.67
CA GLN A 397 25.92 -6.46 -17.92
C GLN A 397 24.42 -6.23 -18.00
N PHE A 398 23.99 -5.01 -17.70
CA PHE A 398 22.59 -4.58 -17.79
C PHE A 398 22.43 -3.53 -18.88
N ARG A 399 21.59 -3.83 -19.88
CA ARG A 399 21.30 -2.93 -21.00
C ARG A 399 19.81 -3.00 -21.33
N PRO A 400 19.00 -2.04 -20.87
CA PRO A 400 17.59 -2.01 -21.26
C PRO A 400 17.46 -1.69 -22.75
N ASP A 401 16.42 -2.23 -23.37
CA ASP A 401 16.06 -1.96 -24.76
C ASP A 401 15.19 -0.71 -24.84
N ILE A 402 15.25 -0.05 -26.00
CA ILE A 402 14.62 1.25 -26.24
C ILE A 402 13.97 1.25 -27.61
N VAL A 403 12.77 1.82 -27.68
CA VAL A 403 12.10 2.15 -28.94
C VAL A 403 11.56 3.58 -28.86
N HIS A 404 11.58 4.27 -30.00
CA HIS A 404 11.07 5.62 -30.16
C HIS A 404 9.91 5.58 -31.16
N GLU A 405 8.84 6.28 -30.84
CA GLU A 405 7.61 6.33 -31.62
C GLU A 405 7.07 7.77 -31.63
N ASP A 406 6.25 8.09 -32.64
CA ASP A 406 5.51 9.35 -32.68
C ASP A 406 4.28 9.28 -31.76
N TRP A 407 4.10 10.30 -30.92
CA TRP A 407 2.97 10.47 -30.01
C TRP A 407 1.94 11.43 -30.59
N SER A 408 0.76 10.93 -30.95
CA SER A 408 -0.34 11.75 -31.48
C SER A 408 -1.43 12.00 -30.44
N PRO A 409 -2.22 13.10 -30.57
CA PRO A 409 -3.32 13.41 -29.64
C PRO A 409 -4.35 12.29 -29.44
N ARG A 410 -4.55 11.42 -30.45
CA ARG A 410 -5.52 10.32 -30.42
C ARG A 410 -4.94 8.99 -29.93
N ASP A 411 -3.63 8.94 -29.72
CA ASP A 411 -2.97 7.72 -29.32
C ASP A 411 -3.23 7.45 -27.84
N ARG A 412 -3.33 6.16 -27.50
CA ARG A 412 -3.36 5.69 -26.11
C ARG A 412 -2.23 4.71 -25.90
N LEU A 413 -1.57 4.81 -24.76
CA LEU A 413 -0.46 3.95 -24.36
C LEU A 413 -0.86 3.16 -23.13
N LEU A 414 -0.68 1.84 -23.16
CA LEU A 414 -0.80 0.95 -22.02
C LEU A 414 0.58 0.46 -21.63
N LEU A 415 0.94 0.65 -20.36
CA LEU A 415 2.01 -0.10 -19.70
C LEU A 415 1.35 -1.15 -18.80
N CYS A 416 1.84 -2.38 -18.80
CA CYS A 416 1.30 -3.42 -17.94
C CYS A 416 2.35 -4.42 -17.43
N SER A 417 2.11 -5.03 -16.28
CA SER A 417 2.85 -6.21 -15.83
C SER A 417 2.48 -7.43 -16.66
N TYR A 418 3.37 -8.42 -16.71
CA TYR A 418 3.21 -9.60 -17.56
C TYR A 418 1.94 -10.43 -17.23
N PRO A 419 1.51 -10.61 -15.97
CA PRO A 419 0.33 -11.40 -15.67
C PRO A 419 -0.95 -10.87 -16.34
N LEU A 420 -1.10 -9.54 -16.52
CA LEU A 420 -2.30 -8.94 -17.12
C LEU A 420 -2.60 -9.53 -18.51
N VAL A 421 -1.58 -9.67 -19.35
CA VAL A 421 -1.70 -10.17 -20.73
C VAL A 421 -1.75 -11.70 -20.82
N GLN A 422 -1.49 -12.41 -19.71
CA GLN A 422 -1.72 -13.85 -19.64
C GLN A 422 -3.18 -14.18 -19.35
N ILE A 423 -3.84 -13.32 -18.57
CA ILE A 423 -5.21 -13.52 -18.10
C ILE A 423 -6.18 -12.94 -19.12
N LEU A 424 -5.95 -11.69 -19.54
CA LEU A 424 -6.78 -11.03 -20.54
C LEU A 424 -6.21 -11.24 -21.94
N LYS A 425 -7.07 -11.60 -22.88
CA LYS A 425 -6.70 -11.68 -24.30
C LYS A 425 -6.40 -10.28 -24.83
N GLU A 426 -5.46 -10.15 -25.74
CA GLU A 426 -5.09 -8.85 -26.36
C GLU A 426 -6.29 -8.13 -26.97
N ARG A 427 -7.26 -8.87 -27.52
CA ARG A 427 -8.52 -8.31 -28.02
C ARG A 427 -9.31 -7.60 -26.92
N THR A 428 -9.50 -8.25 -25.77
CA THR A 428 -10.23 -7.69 -24.62
C THR A 428 -9.50 -6.46 -24.08
N ILE A 429 -8.16 -6.52 -24.00
CA ILE A 429 -7.34 -5.36 -23.60
C ILE A 429 -7.54 -4.20 -24.59
N ALA A 430 -7.48 -4.47 -25.89
CA ALA A 430 -7.67 -3.45 -26.92
C ALA A 430 -9.07 -2.82 -26.86
N GLU A 431 -10.12 -3.62 -26.64
CA GLU A 431 -11.50 -3.15 -26.48
C GLU A 431 -11.62 -2.23 -25.24
N ILE A 432 -11.11 -2.65 -24.07
CA ILE A 432 -11.12 -1.83 -22.85
C ILE A 432 -10.33 -0.53 -23.03
N VAL A 433 -9.12 -0.62 -23.60
CA VAL A 433 -8.25 0.54 -23.85
C VAL A 433 -8.82 1.49 -24.89
N SER A 434 -9.62 1.01 -25.84
CA SER A 434 -10.32 1.83 -26.82
C SER A 434 -11.55 2.52 -26.22
N ASP A 435 -12.41 1.76 -25.55
CA ASP A 435 -13.79 2.19 -25.30
C ASP A 435 -13.98 2.83 -23.92
N THR A 436 -13.02 2.64 -23.01
CA THR A 436 -13.08 3.21 -21.66
C THR A 436 -12.39 4.56 -21.62
N PRO A 437 -12.97 5.61 -21.00
CA PRO A 437 -12.26 6.87 -20.77
C PRO A 437 -10.91 6.64 -20.08
N VAL A 438 -9.88 7.40 -20.48
CA VAL A 438 -8.49 7.16 -20.00
C VAL A 438 -8.40 7.14 -18.48
N LYS A 439 -9.17 7.98 -17.78
CA LYS A 439 -9.23 8.10 -16.31
C LYS A 439 -9.73 6.83 -15.59
N ASP A 440 -10.53 6.01 -16.24
CA ASP A 440 -11.17 4.82 -15.65
C ASP A 440 -10.58 3.50 -16.20
N CYS A 441 -9.77 3.60 -17.26
CA CYS A 441 -9.31 2.48 -18.05
C CYS A 441 -8.41 1.50 -17.27
N ALA A 442 -7.42 1.99 -16.51
CA ALA A 442 -6.54 1.11 -15.73
C ALA A 442 -7.33 0.33 -14.65
N ASN A 443 -8.30 0.96 -13.99
CA ASN A 443 -9.16 0.28 -13.03
C ASN A 443 -10.00 -0.80 -13.72
N SER A 444 -10.55 -0.51 -14.90
CA SER A 444 -11.36 -1.46 -15.67
C SER A 444 -10.54 -2.68 -16.10
N LEU A 445 -9.30 -2.49 -16.55
CA LEU A 445 -8.38 -3.58 -16.86
C LEU A 445 -8.08 -4.47 -15.65
N ILE A 446 -7.84 -3.87 -14.48
CA ILE A 446 -7.59 -4.63 -13.24
C ILE A 446 -8.85 -5.36 -12.77
N GLN A 447 -10.03 -4.74 -12.84
CA GLN A 447 -11.28 -5.41 -12.49
C GLN A 447 -11.55 -6.61 -13.39
N GLU A 448 -11.41 -6.46 -14.70
CA GLU A 448 -11.61 -7.56 -15.65
C GLU A 448 -10.64 -8.71 -15.37
N ALA A 449 -9.36 -8.40 -15.12
CA ALA A 449 -8.37 -9.41 -14.77
C ALA A 449 -8.72 -10.14 -13.46
N LEU A 450 -9.26 -9.44 -12.46
CA LEU A 450 -9.70 -10.06 -11.20
C LEU A 450 -10.92 -10.95 -11.38
N ILE A 451 -11.86 -10.59 -12.26
CA ILE A 451 -13.01 -11.42 -12.63
C ILE A 451 -12.54 -12.74 -13.27
N GLU A 452 -11.49 -12.68 -14.09
CA GLU A 452 -10.83 -13.84 -14.71
C GLU A 452 -9.83 -14.57 -13.76
N ASP A 453 -9.96 -14.36 -12.44
CA ASP A 453 -9.14 -14.99 -11.38
C ASP A 453 -7.63 -14.71 -11.54
N ALA A 454 -7.25 -13.43 -11.70
CA ALA A 454 -5.85 -13.02 -11.68
C ALA A 454 -5.12 -13.43 -10.40
N ARG A 455 -4.30 -14.48 -10.45
CA ARG A 455 -3.64 -15.05 -9.25
C ARG A 455 -2.37 -14.32 -8.83
N GLU A 456 -1.71 -13.67 -9.77
CA GLU A 456 -0.42 -12.99 -9.60
C GLU A 456 -0.61 -11.47 -9.49
N ASN A 457 0.47 -10.74 -9.22
CA ASN A 457 0.42 -9.28 -9.17
C ASN A 457 0.07 -8.72 -10.56
N ILE A 458 -0.90 -7.82 -10.62
CA ILE A 458 -1.39 -7.23 -11.86
C ILE A 458 -1.34 -5.71 -11.73
N SER A 459 -0.78 -5.08 -12.75
CA SER A 459 -0.58 -3.63 -12.80
C SER A 459 -0.81 -3.09 -14.20
N ALA A 460 -1.40 -1.91 -14.27
CA ALA A 460 -1.61 -1.17 -15.50
C ALA A 460 -1.43 0.33 -15.30
N ILE A 461 -0.84 1.01 -16.28
CA ILE A 461 -0.87 2.46 -16.45
C ILE A 461 -1.39 2.72 -17.86
N VAL A 462 -2.48 3.48 -17.98
CA VAL A 462 -3.06 3.89 -19.27
C VAL A 462 -2.86 5.40 -19.42
N ILE A 463 -2.30 5.81 -20.55
CA ILE A 463 -1.92 7.19 -20.85
C ILE A 463 -2.60 7.61 -22.16
N GLY A 464 -3.12 8.82 -22.21
CA GLY A 464 -3.67 9.44 -23.41
C GLY A 464 -3.60 10.97 -23.29
N ASN A 465 -4.28 11.70 -24.17
CA ASN A 465 -4.30 13.16 -24.13
C ASN A 465 -5.66 13.66 -23.65
N GLY A 466 -5.67 14.74 -22.85
CA GLY A 466 -6.87 15.32 -22.25
C GLY A 466 -7.82 16.05 -23.20
N ARG A 467 -7.70 15.85 -24.52
CA ARG A 467 -8.68 16.29 -25.52
C ARG A 467 -9.55 15.10 -25.93
N GLU A 468 -10.29 14.54 -24.97
CA GLU A 468 -11.48 13.74 -25.31
C GLU A 468 -12.59 14.74 -25.70
N GLU A 469 -12.51 15.29 -26.92
CA GLU A 469 -13.62 16.04 -27.52
C GLU A 469 -14.59 15.06 -28.18
N GLY A 470 -15.83 15.06 -27.69
CA GLY A 470 -17.04 14.75 -28.47
C GLY A 470 -17.51 13.31 -28.44
#